data_AF-A0A7J8PWR0-F1
#
_entry.id   AF-A0A7J8PWR0-F1
#
_cell.length_a   1.000
_cell.length_b   1.000
_cell.length_c   1.000
_cell.angle_alpha   90.00
_cell.angle_beta   90.00
_cell.angle_gamma   90.00
#
_symmetry.space_group_name_H-M   'P 1'
#
loop_
_entity.id
_entity.type
_entity.pdbx_description
1 polymer ?
#
loop_
_entity_poly.entity_id
_entity_poly.type
_entity_poly.pdbx_seq_one_letter_code
_entity_poly.pdbx_strand_id
1 'polypeptide(L)'
;MNFKEGQQGKTWTDDEDKHAQQYAMQLVSSSVVPMVLKASIELGVFEIIQRAGPGALLSPSQIASQLPSQGNPKAPLFLDRLLRLLASHSILTFSLVTNHQDGQVDRLYGLAPVAKYFIRSRGGGSLSPWLDLYQHKVTIDSWYHLKDAVLEGANPFNKAHGMSAVEYISTDARFEDIFKTSFIDYNKLFVEEMLKSYQGFDGLNVLVDVGGGNGFILH
;
A
#
# COMPACT_ATOMS: atom_id res chain seq x y z
N MET A 1 -0.36 -52.58 -31.30
CA MET A 1 -0.97 -51.23 -31.37
C MET A 1 -0.01 -50.26 -30.73
N ASN A 2 0.52 -49.32 -31.51
CA ASN A 2 1.44 -48.27 -31.05
C ASN A 2 0.61 -47.13 -30.44
N PHE A 3 0.80 -46.86 -29.15
CA PHE A 3 0.49 -45.56 -28.55
C PHE A 3 1.82 -44.88 -28.25
N LYS A 4 2.35 -44.14 -29.23
CA LYS A 4 3.28 -43.04 -28.97
C LYS A 4 2.44 -41.77 -28.98
N GLU A 5 1.86 -41.41 -27.84
CA GLU A 5 1.36 -40.06 -27.63
C GLU A 5 2.56 -39.15 -27.38
N GLY A 6 2.77 -38.21 -28.29
CA GLY A 6 3.82 -37.21 -28.19
C GLY A 6 3.49 -36.20 -27.09
N GLN A 7 4.16 -36.32 -25.95
CA GLN A 7 4.39 -35.16 -25.09
C GLN A 7 5.49 -34.30 -25.74
N GLN A 8 5.13 -33.52 -26.77
CA GLN A 8 5.86 -32.30 -27.05
C GLN A 8 5.43 -31.29 -25.98
N GLY A 9 6.19 -31.24 -24.89
CA GLY A 9 6.07 -30.17 -23.91
C GLY A 9 6.22 -28.84 -24.64
N LYS A 10 5.23 -27.96 -24.49
CA LYS A 10 5.29 -26.61 -25.04
C LYS A 10 6.56 -25.93 -24.53
N THR A 11 7.52 -25.70 -25.40
CA THR A 11 8.70 -24.88 -25.11
C THR A 11 8.34 -23.41 -25.27
N TRP A 12 8.70 -22.61 -24.28
CA TRP A 12 8.54 -21.15 -24.30
C TRP A 12 9.49 -20.53 -25.33
N THR A 13 9.10 -19.37 -25.86
CA THR A 13 9.97 -18.56 -26.72
C THR A 13 11.00 -17.80 -25.89
N ASP A 14 12.14 -17.43 -26.49
CA ASP A 14 13.19 -16.64 -25.82
C ASP A 14 12.67 -15.34 -25.19
N ASP A 15 11.67 -14.70 -25.81
CA ASP A 15 11.07 -13.47 -25.31
C ASP A 15 10.13 -13.74 -24.13
N GLU A 16 9.35 -14.83 -24.16
CA GLU A 16 8.55 -15.27 -23.01
C GLU A 16 9.44 -15.59 -21.81
N ASP A 17 10.56 -16.29 -22.04
CA ASP A 17 11.53 -16.64 -20.99
C ASP A 17 12.18 -15.40 -20.36
N LYS A 18 12.55 -14.39 -21.16
CA LYS A 18 13.09 -13.13 -20.63
C LYS A 18 12.08 -12.37 -19.77
N HIS A 19 10.83 -12.25 -20.23
CA HIS A 19 9.79 -11.60 -19.44
C HIS A 19 9.51 -12.37 -18.14
N ALA A 20 9.48 -13.70 -18.20
CA ALA A 20 9.31 -14.54 -17.03
C ALA A 20 10.46 -14.36 -16.02
N GLN A 21 11.71 -14.28 -16.49
CA GLN A 21 12.87 -14.03 -15.64
C GLN A 21 12.77 -12.67 -14.93
N GLN A 22 12.39 -11.61 -15.66
CA GLN A 22 12.24 -10.27 -15.09
C GLN A 22 11.11 -10.24 -14.05
N TYR A 23 9.97 -10.85 -14.37
CA TYR A 23 8.83 -10.91 -13.44
C TYR A 23 9.17 -11.73 -12.19
N ALA A 24 9.86 -12.86 -12.33
CA ALA A 24 10.32 -13.65 -11.18
C ALA A 24 11.22 -12.82 -10.26
N MET A 25 12.11 -11.98 -10.81
CA MET A 25 12.95 -11.09 -10.02
C MET A 25 12.14 -10.00 -9.29
N GLN A 26 11.10 -9.48 -9.94
CA GLN A 26 10.17 -8.54 -9.31
C GLN A 26 9.44 -9.20 -8.13
N LEU A 27 9.01 -10.45 -8.27
CA LEU A 27 8.31 -11.20 -7.20
C LEU A 27 9.21 -11.43 -5.97
N VAL A 28 10.48 -11.78 -6.17
CA VAL A 28 11.47 -11.97 -5.08
C VAL A 28 11.61 -10.72 -4.21
N SER A 29 11.43 -9.53 -4.79
CA SER A 29 11.56 -8.24 -4.11
C SER A 29 10.23 -7.52 -3.90
N SER A 30 9.11 -8.22 -4.05
CA SER A 30 7.76 -7.64 -4.00
C SER A 30 7.41 -6.94 -2.68
N SER A 31 8.06 -7.31 -1.58
CA SER A 31 7.91 -6.65 -0.27
C SER A 31 8.46 -5.23 -0.22
N VAL A 32 9.36 -4.85 -1.14
CA VAL A 32 10.00 -3.52 -1.12
C VAL A 32 8.98 -2.42 -1.42
N VAL A 33 8.07 -2.63 -2.37
CA VAL A 33 7.08 -1.62 -2.78
C VAL A 33 6.16 -1.19 -1.64
N PRO A 34 5.45 -2.09 -0.92
CA PRO A 34 4.57 -1.68 0.18
C PRO A 34 5.35 -1.04 1.34
N MET A 35 6.58 -1.47 1.61
CA MET A 35 7.41 -0.88 2.67
C MET A 35 7.90 0.53 2.31
N VAL A 36 8.26 0.77 1.04
CA VAL A 36 8.62 2.11 0.55
C VAL A 36 7.42 3.04 0.51
N LEU A 37 6.24 2.51 0.14
CA LEU A 37 4.99 3.26 0.19
C LEU A 37 4.68 3.68 1.63
N LYS A 38 4.73 2.75 2.59
CA LYS A 38 4.52 3.01 4.00
C LYS A 38 5.47 4.11 4.52
N ALA A 39 6.77 3.96 4.27
CA ALA A 39 7.74 4.96 4.70
C ALA A 39 7.49 6.35 4.07
N SER A 40 7.06 6.41 2.82
CA SER A 40 6.77 7.69 2.15
C SER A 40 5.52 8.37 2.71
N ILE A 41 4.52 7.60 3.12
CA ILE A 41 3.33 8.09 3.83
C ILE A 41 3.70 8.57 5.24
N GLU A 42 4.49 7.79 6.00
CA GLU A 42 4.97 8.17 7.34
C GLU A 42 5.83 9.45 7.32
N LEU A 43 6.56 9.69 6.22
CA LEU A 43 7.30 10.93 6.00
C LEU A 43 6.41 12.12 5.59
N GLY A 44 5.12 11.90 5.32
CA GLY A 44 4.18 12.93 4.88
C GLY A 44 4.43 13.43 3.44
N VAL A 45 5.12 12.64 2.61
CA VAL A 45 5.47 13.02 1.23
C VAL A 45 4.22 13.35 0.42
N PHE A 46 3.16 12.56 0.59
CA PHE A 46 1.96 12.67 -0.22
C PHE A 46 1.20 13.96 0.10
N GLU A 47 1.12 14.31 1.38
CA GLU A 47 0.56 15.56 1.90
C GLU A 47 1.38 16.78 1.49
N ILE A 48 2.72 16.65 1.46
CA ILE A 48 3.62 17.70 0.96
C ILE A 48 3.31 18.01 -0.51
N ILE A 49 3.24 16.99 -1.37
CA ILE A 49 2.92 17.18 -2.79
C ILE A 49 1.48 17.69 -2.96
N GLN A 50 0.50 17.14 -2.21
CA GLN A 50 -0.89 17.58 -2.28
C GLN A 50 -1.04 19.08 -1.96
N ARG A 51 -0.35 19.55 -0.92
CA ARG A 51 -0.38 20.95 -0.48
C ARG A 51 0.23 21.91 -1.50
N ALA A 52 1.14 21.45 -2.36
CA ALA A 52 1.68 22.24 -3.46
C ALA A 52 0.65 22.48 -4.58
N GLY A 53 -0.46 21.72 -4.59
CA GLY A 53 -1.63 21.96 -5.44
C GLY A 53 -1.87 20.87 -6.50
N PRO A 54 -3.05 20.91 -7.17
CA PRO A 54 -3.38 19.95 -8.22
C PRO A 54 -2.36 19.97 -9.37
N GLY A 55 -1.82 18.80 -9.72
CA GLY A 55 -0.83 18.67 -10.80
C GLY A 55 0.57 19.16 -10.45
N ALA A 56 0.85 19.53 -9.20
CA ALA A 56 2.16 19.97 -8.77
C ALA A 56 3.23 18.88 -8.95
N LEU A 57 4.44 19.31 -9.31
CA LEU A 57 5.64 18.48 -9.44
C LEU A 57 6.73 19.06 -8.55
N LEU A 58 7.24 18.27 -7.60
CA LEU A 58 8.26 18.69 -6.65
C LEU A 58 9.53 17.87 -6.80
N SER A 59 10.70 18.51 -6.68
CA SER A 59 11.98 17.82 -6.60
C SER A 59 12.16 17.14 -5.23
N PRO A 60 13.00 16.11 -5.13
CA PRO A 60 13.37 15.50 -3.85
C PRO A 60 13.89 16.51 -2.82
N SER A 61 14.61 17.56 -3.27
CA SER A 61 15.10 18.63 -2.40
C SER A 61 13.97 19.50 -1.85
N GLN A 62 12.98 19.84 -2.69
CA GLN A 62 11.80 20.59 -2.25
C GLN A 62 10.97 19.79 -1.24
N ILE A 63 10.81 18.49 -1.46
CA ILE A 63 10.12 17.60 -0.50
C ILE A 63 10.93 17.49 0.80
N ALA A 64 12.24 17.22 0.70
CA ALA A 64 13.13 17.10 1.86
C ALA A 64 13.13 18.35 2.75
N SER A 65 13.06 19.54 2.15
CA SER A 65 13.06 20.82 2.88
C SER A 65 11.84 21.01 3.80
N GLN A 66 10.76 20.26 3.56
CA GLN A 66 9.53 20.31 4.36
C GLN A 66 9.43 19.15 5.37
N LEU A 67 10.37 18.21 5.34
CA LEU A 67 10.41 17.12 6.31
C LEU A 67 10.92 17.64 7.66
N PRO A 68 10.47 17.04 8.79
CA PRO A 68 11.02 17.29 10.12
C PRO A 68 12.39 16.62 10.26
N SER A 69 13.34 16.94 9.38
CA SER A 69 14.66 16.31 9.34
C SER A 69 15.71 17.18 10.04
N GLN A 70 16.45 16.57 10.97
CA GLN A 70 17.52 17.21 11.73
C GLN A 70 18.80 17.35 10.88
N GLY A 71 18.73 18.06 9.75
CA GLY A 71 19.92 18.43 8.97
C GLY A 71 20.65 17.29 8.26
N ASN A 72 19.93 16.26 7.77
CA ASN A 72 20.54 15.20 6.95
C ASN A 72 20.75 15.69 5.50
N PRO A 73 21.98 15.99 5.05
CA PRO A 73 22.22 16.50 3.70
C PRO A 73 21.93 15.45 2.61
N LYS A 74 21.84 14.17 2.97
CA LYS A 74 21.54 13.07 2.03
C LYS A 74 20.04 12.79 1.91
N ALA A 75 19.17 13.48 2.65
CA ALA A 75 17.73 13.24 2.60
C ALA A 75 17.13 13.34 1.17
N PRO A 76 17.49 14.35 0.34
CA PRO A 76 17.00 14.41 -1.05
C PRO A 76 17.39 13.17 -1.87
N LEU A 77 18.61 12.66 -1.69
CA LEU A 77 19.09 11.47 -2.41
C LEU A 77 18.31 10.21 -2.02
N PHE A 78 18.03 10.03 -0.72
CA PHE A 78 17.24 8.89 -0.26
C PHE A 78 15.79 8.99 -0.75
N LEU A 79 15.18 10.18 -0.64
CA LEU A 79 13.83 10.43 -1.17
C LEU A 79 13.76 10.11 -2.65
N ASP A 80 14.68 10.61 -3.47
CA ASP A 80 14.67 10.34 -4.91
C ASP A 80 14.62 8.85 -5.24
N ARG A 81 15.34 8.01 -4.48
CA ARG A 81 15.31 6.55 -4.67
C ARG A 81 13.97 5.93 -4.30
N LEU A 82 13.34 6.37 -3.22
CA LEU A 82 12.01 5.92 -2.80
C LEU A 82 10.95 6.35 -3.81
N LEU A 83 10.93 7.63 -4.15
CA LEU A 83 9.95 8.22 -5.07
C LEU A 83 10.06 7.62 -6.48
N ARG A 84 11.28 7.31 -6.94
CA ARG A 84 11.49 6.62 -8.22
C ARG A 84 10.86 5.23 -8.25
N LEU A 85 10.94 4.48 -7.14
CA LEU A 85 10.27 3.17 -7.05
C LEU A 85 8.74 3.31 -7.05
N LEU A 86 8.20 4.30 -6.32
CA LEU A 86 6.77 4.57 -6.33
C LEU A 86 6.27 5.01 -7.71
N ALA A 87 7.07 5.82 -8.41
CA ALA A 87 6.77 6.25 -9.76
C ALA A 87 6.81 5.09 -10.77
N SER A 88 7.74 4.13 -10.62
CA SER A 88 7.77 2.94 -11.48
C SER A 88 6.55 2.02 -11.28
N HIS A 89 5.83 2.16 -10.17
CA HIS A 89 4.58 1.45 -9.87
C HIS A 89 3.33 2.32 -10.09
N SER A 90 3.46 3.46 -10.77
CA SER A 90 2.35 4.41 -11.03
C SER A 90 1.64 4.89 -9.76
N ILE A 91 2.33 4.87 -8.63
CA ILE A 91 1.85 5.46 -7.37
C ILE A 91 2.12 6.96 -7.36
N LEU A 92 3.23 7.37 -7.96
CA LEU A 92 3.57 8.76 -8.27
C LEU A 92 3.72 8.92 -9.78
N THR A 93 3.59 10.14 -10.26
CA THR A 93 4.06 10.54 -11.59
C THR A 93 5.47 11.12 -11.47
N PHE A 94 6.24 11.12 -12.55
CA PHE A 94 7.51 11.85 -12.59
C PHE A 94 7.71 12.58 -13.92
N SER A 95 8.51 13.64 -13.87
CA SER A 95 9.02 14.37 -15.03
C SER A 95 10.52 14.57 -14.89
N LEU A 96 11.22 14.67 -16.01
CA LEU A 96 12.63 15.05 -16.06
C LEU A 96 12.74 16.52 -16.44
N VAL A 97 13.55 17.28 -15.70
CA VAL A 97 13.85 18.68 -15.99
C VAL A 97 15.35 18.84 -16.06
N THR A 98 15.85 19.42 -17.15
CA THR A 98 17.27 19.74 -17.29
C THR A 98 17.51 21.16 -16.80
N ASN A 99 18.40 21.31 -15.83
CA ASN A 99 18.88 22.61 -15.40
C ASN A 99 19.75 23.18 -16.53
N HIS A 100 19.34 24.33 -17.07
CA HIS A 100 20.02 24.98 -18.19
C HIS A 100 21.40 25.56 -17.80
N GLN A 101 21.71 25.70 -16.52
CA GLN A 101 22.97 26.29 -16.05
C GLN A 101 24.12 25.28 -15.96
N ASP A 102 23.85 24.05 -15.52
CA ASP A 102 24.86 23.00 -15.30
C ASP A 102 24.59 21.72 -16.11
N GLY A 103 23.47 21.64 -16.83
CA GLY A 103 23.07 20.47 -17.61
C GLY A 103 22.57 19.30 -16.76
N GLN A 104 22.42 19.46 -15.45
CA GLN A 104 21.97 18.41 -14.55
C GLN A 104 20.50 18.06 -14.83
N VAL A 105 20.17 16.77 -14.82
CA VAL A 105 18.80 16.28 -14.98
C VAL A 105 18.21 15.97 -13.62
N ASP A 106 17.21 16.75 -13.24
CA ASP A 106 16.41 16.55 -12.03
C ASP A 106 15.13 15.77 -12.32
N ARG A 107 14.74 14.92 -11.36
CA ARG A 107 13.42 14.29 -11.33
C ARG A 107 12.49 15.13 -10.48
N LEU A 108 11.32 15.45 -11.02
CA LEU A 108 10.22 16.02 -10.27
C LEU A 108 9.12 14.98 -10.12
N TYR A 109 8.45 14.95 -8.97
CA TYR A 109 7.44 13.95 -8.62
C TYR A 109 6.09 14.59 -8.33
N GLY A 110 5.02 13.95 -8.80
CA GLY A 110 3.64 14.35 -8.58
C GLY A 110 2.79 13.17 -8.10
N LEU A 111 1.57 13.44 -7.65
CA LEU A 111 0.64 12.41 -7.23
C LEU A 111 -0.02 11.75 -8.45
N ALA A 112 0.07 10.42 -8.56
CA ALA A 112 -0.74 9.67 -9.51
C ALA A 112 -2.16 9.43 -8.96
N PRO A 113 -3.14 9.02 -9.79
CA PRO A 113 -4.52 8.84 -9.33
C PRO A 113 -4.71 7.91 -8.13
N VAL A 114 -3.88 6.87 -7.99
CA VAL A 114 -3.95 5.93 -6.85
C VAL A 114 -3.52 6.57 -5.52
N ALA A 115 -2.68 7.61 -5.56
CA ALA A 115 -2.21 8.29 -4.36
C ALA A 115 -3.35 8.93 -3.55
N LYS A 116 -4.48 9.27 -4.19
CA LYS A 116 -5.66 9.83 -3.52
C LYS A 116 -6.22 8.92 -2.42
N TYR A 117 -6.00 7.61 -2.50
CA TYR A 117 -6.48 6.65 -1.50
C TYR A 117 -5.56 6.59 -0.27
N PHE A 118 -4.32 7.07 -0.38
CA PHE A 118 -3.34 7.12 0.71
C PHE A 118 -3.25 8.50 1.38
N ILE A 119 -4.09 9.44 0.94
CA ILE A 119 -4.27 10.75 1.56
C ILE A 119 -5.67 10.78 2.17
N ARG A 120 -5.84 11.52 3.27
CA ARG A 120 -7.15 11.71 3.93
C ARG A 120 -8.17 12.27 2.92
N SER A 121 -9.26 11.54 2.67
CA SER A 121 -10.35 11.98 1.79
C SER A 121 -11.16 13.12 2.43
N ARG A 122 -12.09 13.73 1.68
CA ARG A 122 -13.04 14.70 2.24
C ARG A 122 -13.91 14.07 3.33
N GLY A 123 -14.33 12.81 3.15
CA GLY A 123 -15.04 12.02 4.17
C GLY A 123 -14.13 11.52 5.30
N GLY A 124 -12.86 11.95 5.31
CA GLY A 124 -11.85 11.49 6.23
C GLY A 124 -11.11 10.27 5.71
N GLY A 125 -11.77 9.22 5.20
CA GLY A 125 -11.13 7.91 4.96
C GLY A 125 -9.80 7.89 4.20
N SER A 126 -8.96 6.89 4.49
CA SER A 126 -7.69 6.61 3.80
C SER A 126 -7.31 5.13 3.95
N LEU A 127 -6.57 4.57 2.99
CA LEU A 127 -5.98 3.22 3.06
C LEU A 127 -4.66 3.18 3.83
N SER A 128 -4.11 4.32 4.24
CA SER A 128 -2.83 4.39 4.96
C SER A 128 -2.82 3.55 6.25
N PRO A 129 -3.83 3.62 7.15
CA PRO A 129 -3.84 2.77 8.34
C PRO A 129 -4.02 1.28 8.02
N TRP A 130 -4.65 0.96 6.87
CA TRP A 130 -4.76 -0.42 6.37
C TRP A 130 -3.40 -0.95 5.89
N LEU A 131 -2.63 -0.13 5.19
CA LEU A 131 -1.25 -0.45 4.84
C LEU A 131 -0.42 -0.68 6.11
N ASP A 132 -0.56 0.20 7.11
CA ASP A 132 0.14 0.06 8.39
C ASP A 132 -0.22 -1.24 9.09
N LEU A 133 -1.49 -1.64 9.14
CA LEU A 133 -1.91 -2.92 9.70
C LEU A 133 -1.21 -4.10 9.01
N TYR A 134 -1.19 -4.14 7.68
CA TYR A 134 -0.63 -5.27 6.93
C TYR A 134 0.89 -5.33 6.94
N GLN A 135 1.54 -4.17 7.02
CA GLN A 135 3.00 -4.07 7.10
C GLN A 135 3.50 -3.99 8.55
N HIS A 136 2.60 -4.04 9.54
CA HIS A 136 2.98 -4.10 10.95
C HIS A 136 3.67 -5.42 11.26
N LYS A 137 4.70 -5.38 12.11
CA LYS A 137 5.50 -6.56 12.47
C LYS A 137 4.62 -7.73 12.94
N VAL A 138 3.61 -7.46 13.77
CA VAL A 138 2.66 -8.47 14.28
C VAL A 138 1.98 -9.25 13.14
N THR A 139 1.53 -8.54 12.11
CA THR A 139 0.91 -9.16 10.92
C THR A 139 1.96 -9.91 10.11
N ILE A 140 3.14 -9.31 9.92
CA ILE A 140 4.24 -9.92 9.16
C ILE A 140 4.71 -11.23 9.80
N ASP A 141 4.78 -11.30 11.13
CA ASP A 141 5.20 -12.49 11.86
C ASP A 141 4.33 -13.71 11.50
N SER A 142 3.04 -13.49 11.22
CA SER A 142 2.10 -14.56 10.82
C SER A 142 2.44 -15.15 9.45
N TRP A 143 3.02 -14.38 8.53
CA TRP A 143 3.36 -14.87 7.19
C TRP A 143 4.45 -15.93 7.20
N TYR A 144 5.35 -15.91 8.20
CA TYR A 144 6.38 -16.94 8.37
C TYR A 144 5.80 -18.32 8.73
N HIS A 145 4.54 -18.39 9.17
CA HIS A 145 3.86 -19.62 9.56
C HIS A 145 2.83 -20.12 8.53
N LEU A 146 2.77 -19.52 7.33
CA LEU A 146 1.87 -20.00 6.26
C LEU A 146 2.17 -21.43 5.84
N LYS A 147 3.45 -21.81 5.75
CA LYS A 147 3.86 -23.19 5.45
C LYS A 147 3.32 -24.16 6.51
N ASP A 148 3.45 -23.80 7.78
CA ASP A 148 3.02 -24.62 8.90
C ASP A 148 1.50 -24.78 8.92
N ALA A 149 0.75 -23.74 8.55
CA ALA A 149 -0.70 -23.83 8.42
C ALA A 149 -1.13 -24.88 7.38
N VAL A 150 -0.38 -25.01 6.28
CA VAL A 150 -0.64 -26.05 5.27
C VAL A 150 -0.28 -27.44 5.78
N LEU A 151 0.84 -27.57 6.49
CA LEU A 151 1.36 -28.88 6.93
C LEU A 151 0.68 -29.41 8.20
N GLU A 152 0.28 -28.52 9.10
CA GLU A 152 -0.17 -28.86 10.45
C GLU A 152 -1.62 -28.43 10.71
N GLY A 153 -2.23 -27.65 9.82
CA GLY A 153 -3.59 -27.12 10.00
C GLY A 153 -3.71 -26.04 11.08
N ALA A 154 -2.58 -25.56 11.62
CA ALA A 154 -2.57 -24.51 12.63
C ALA A 154 -2.86 -23.12 12.02
N ASN A 155 -3.54 -22.25 12.77
CA ASN A 155 -3.68 -20.85 12.37
C ASN A 155 -2.31 -20.13 12.42
N PRO A 156 -1.84 -19.46 11.34
CA PRO A 156 -0.53 -18.81 11.32
C PRO A 156 -0.33 -17.76 12.41
N PHE A 157 -1.37 -16.97 12.71
CA PHE A 157 -1.31 -15.92 13.73
C PHE A 157 -1.17 -16.55 15.12
N ASN A 158 -1.96 -17.59 15.41
CA ASN A 158 -1.87 -18.31 16.68
C ASN A 158 -0.51 -18.95 16.87
N LYS A 159 0.11 -19.45 15.79
CA LYS A 159 1.45 -20.04 15.86
C LYS A 159 2.54 -19.00 16.11
N ALA A 160 2.40 -17.82 15.50
CA ALA A 160 3.33 -16.70 15.70
C ALA A 160 3.29 -16.14 17.13
N HIS A 161 2.09 -16.01 17.71
CA HIS A 161 1.86 -15.22 18.92
C HIS A 161 1.35 -16.01 20.13
N GLY A 162 1.08 -17.31 19.98
CA GLY A 162 0.60 -18.20 21.05
C GLY A 162 -0.86 -17.99 21.46
N MET A 163 -1.60 -17.10 20.79
CA MET A 163 -2.99 -16.75 21.08
C MET A 163 -3.71 -16.30 19.80
N SER A 164 -5.04 -16.24 19.83
CA SER A 164 -5.81 -15.75 18.69
C SER A 164 -5.59 -14.26 18.41
N ALA A 165 -5.87 -13.83 17.18
CA ALA A 165 -5.81 -12.41 16.82
C ALA A 165 -6.72 -11.54 17.71
N VAL A 166 -7.91 -12.04 18.06
CA VAL A 166 -8.86 -11.33 18.92
C VAL A 166 -8.31 -11.13 20.34
N GLU A 167 -7.70 -12.17 20.90
CA GLU A 167 -7.04 -12.08 22.21
C GLU A 167 -5.84 -11.12 22.14
N TYR A 168 -4.99 -11.27 21.12
CA TYR A 168 -3.80 -10.45 20.95
C TYR A 168 -4.12 -8.96 20.85
N ILE A 169 -5.13 -8.59 20.07
CA ILE A 169 -5.61 -7.21 19.94
C ILE A 169 -5.92 -6.60 21.32
N SER A 170 -6.45 -7.39 22.26
CA SER A 170 -6.77 -6.90 23.61
C SER A 170 -5.54 -6.77 24.52
N THR A 171 -4.38 -7.31 24.13
CA THR A 171 -3.14 -7.29 24.92
C THR A 171 -2.15 -6.20 24.51
N ASP A 172 -2.22 -5.72 23.27
CA ASP A 172 -1.35 -4.68 22.73
C ASP A 172 -2.18 -3.47 22.30
N ALA A 173 -2.27 -2.46 23.17
CA ALA A 173 -3.05 -1.25 22.92
C ALA A 173 -2.60 -0.47 21.67
N ARG A 174 -1.33 -0.58 21.27
CA ARG A 174 -0.83 0.08 20.06
C ARG A 174 -1.31 -0.67 18.81
N PHE A 175 -1.23 -1.99 18.82
CA PHE A 175 -1.75 -2.80 17.71
C PHE A 175 -3.28 -2.72 17.63
N GLU A 176 -3.97 -2.65 18.77
CA GLU A 176 -5.40 -2.40 18.87
C GLU A 176 -5.80 -1.09 18.17
N ASP A 177 -5.08 -0.01 18.44
CA ASP A 177 -5.33 1.29 17.83
C ASP A 177 -5.13 1.27 16.31
N ILE A 178 -4.05 0.64 15.83
CA ILE A 178 -3.80 0.46 14.39
C ILE A 178 -4.93 -0.35 13.76
N PHE A 179 -5.30 -1.48 14.39
CA PHE A 179 -6.39 -2.33 13.92
C PHE A 179 -7.70 -1.54 13.82
N LYS A 180 -8.14 -0.89 14.91
CA LYS A 180 -9.38 -0.09 14.93
C LYS A 180 -9.36 1.04 13.90
N THR A 181 -8.27 1.80 13.84
CA THR A 181 -8.13 2.92 12.91
C THR A 181 -8.20 2.46 11.46
N SER A 182 -7.60 1.31 11.12
CA SER A 182 -7.68 0.72 9.79
C SER A 182 -9.12 0.45 9.33
N PHE A 183 -9.94 -0.20 10.16
CA PHE A 183 -11.33 -0.47 9.80
C PHE A 183 -12.17 0.81 9.74
N ILE A 184 -11.98 1.75 10.66
CA ILE A 184 -12.70 3.03 10.67
C ILE A 184 -12.44 3.81 9.38
N ASP A 185 -11.17 3.92 8.98
CA ASP A 185 -10.80 4.73 7.82
C ASP A 185 -11.12 4.05 6.48
N TYR A 186 -11.05 2.72 6.43
CA TYR A 186 -11.54 1.95 5.29
C TYR A 186 -13.06 2.08 5.13
N ASN A 187 -13.83 1.95 6.21
CA ASN A 187 -15.30 2.05 6.16
C ASN A 187 -15.76 3.40 5.59
N LYS A 188 -15.07 4.50 5.93
CA LYS A 188 -15.32 5.82 5.33
C LYS A 188 -15.19 5.81 3.80
N LEU A 189 -14.11 5.23 3.28
CA LEU A 189 -13.90 5.12 1.83
C LEU A 189 -14.94 4.22 1.18
N PHE A 190 -15.23 3.08 1.81
CA PHE A 190 -16.20 2.11 1.31
C PHE A 190 -17.60 2.72 1.21
N VAL A 191 -18.08 3.37 2.28
CA VAL A 191 -19.41 4.01 2.30
C VAL A 191 -19.47 5.16 1.30
N GLU A 192 -18.45 6.00 1.22
CA GLU A 192 -18.37 7.10 0.23
C GLU A 192 -18.49 6.57 -1.21
N GLU A 193 -17.86 5.44 -1.53
CA GLU A 193 -17.92 4.85 -2.86
C GLU A 193 -19.24 4.09 -3.12
N MET A 194 -19.71 3.31 -2.15
CA MET A 194 -20.95 2.54 -2.24
C MET A 194 -22.14 3.44 -2.55
N LEU A 195 -22.28 4.56 -1.83
CA LEU A 195 -23.41 5.49 -1.99
C LEU A 195 -23.44 6.21 -3.34
N LYS A 196 -22.35 6.19 -4.12
CA LYS A 196 -22.35 6.78 -5.48
C LYS A 196 -23.17 5.96 -6.48
N SER A 197 -23.35 4.66 -6.23
CA SER A 197 -23.98 3.75 -7.20
C SER A 197 -25.11 2.91 -6.61
N TYR A 198 -25.10 2.69 -5.30
CA TYR A 198 -26.12 1.89 -4.63
C TYR A 198 -27.31 2.73 -4.18
N GLN A 199 -28.48 2.48 -4.78
CA GLN A 199 -29.76 3.14 -4.44
C GLN A 199 -30.69 2.19 -3.65
N GLY A 200 -30.22 1.02 -3.23
CA GLY A 200 -31.07 0.00 -2.58
C GLY A 200 -31.51 0.36 -1.15
N PHE A 201 -31.01 1.47 -0.60
CA PHE A 201 -31.48 2.00 0.69
C PHE A 201 -32.72 2.90 0.55
N ASP A 202 -33.07 3.32 -0.68
CA ASP A 202 -34.20 4.22 -0.91
C ASP A 202 -35.52 3.57 -0.48
N GLY A 203 -36.27 4.27 0.38
CA GLY A 203 -37.57 3.81 0.87
C GLY A 203 -37.51 2.74 1.97
N LEU A 204 -36.32 2.41 2.49
CA LEU A 204 -36.21 1.56 3.67
C LEU A 204 -36.67 2.31 4.92
N ASN A 205 -37.57 1.68 5.67
CA ASN A 205 -38.03 2.19 6.97
C ASN A 205 -37.14 1.72 8.13
N VAL A 206 -36.48 0.57 7.97
CA VAL A 206 -35.64 -0.06 9.00
C VAL A 206 -34.42 -0.67 8.32
N LEU A 207 -33.24 -0.29 8.79
CA LEU A 207 -31.96 -0.88 8.42
C LEU A 207 -31.24 -1.31 9.69
N VAL A 208 -30.73 -2.54 9.71
CA VAL A 208 -29.98 -3.10 10.84
C VAL A 208 -28.60 -3.56 10.34
N ASP A 209 -27.55 -2.95 10.87
CA ASP A 209 -26.16 -3.33 10.60
C ASP A 209 -25.69 -4.34 11.65
N VAL A 210 -25.82 -5.62 11.30
CA VAL A 210 -25.41 -6.73 12.18
C VAL A 210 -23.90 -6.82 12.19
N GLY A 211 -23.29 -6.52 13.34
CA GLY A 211 -21.84 -6.46 13.47
C GLY A 211 -21.23 -5.10 13.10
N GLY A 212 -22.04 -4.03 13.05
CA GLY A 212 -21.63 -2.67 12.66
C GLY A 212 -20.59 -1.95 13.52
N GLY A 213 -20.00 -2.65 14.51
CA GLY A 213 -18.90 -2.14 15.32
C GLY A 213 -19.23 -0.82 16.03
N ASN A 214 -18.52 0.25 15.67
CA ASN A 214 -18.73 1.58 16.26
C ASN A 214 -19.93 2.35 15.69
N GLY A 215 -20.74 1.72 14.82
CA GLY A 215 -21.94 2.30 14.24
C GLY A 215 -21.69 3.30 13.11
N PHE A 216 -20.43 3.51 12.69
CA PHE A 216 -20.09 4.53 11.68
C PHE A 216 -20.82 4.32 10.34
N ILE A 217 -21.07 3.08 9.92
CA ILE A 217 -21.70 2.81 8.61
C ILE A 217 -23.16 3.28 8.58
N LEU A 218 -23.85 3.29 9.74
CA LEU A 218 -25.25 3.68 9.84
C LEU A 218 -25.48 5.17 10.18
N HIS A 219 -24.46 5.88 10.66
CA HIS A 219 -24.55 7.25 11.17
C HIS A 219 -23.87 8.27 10.25
#